data_AF-A0A2G4DVA1-F1
#
_entry.id   AF-A0A2G4DVA1-F1
#
_cell.length_a   1.000
_cell.length_b   1.000
_cell.length_c   1.000
_cell.angle_alpha   90.00
_cell.angle_beta   90.00
_cell.angle_gamma   90.00
#
_symmetry.space_group_name_H-M   'P 1'
#
loop_
_entity.id
_entity.type
_entity.pdbx_description
1 polymer ?
#
loop_
_entity_poly.entity_id
_entity_poly.type
_entity_poly.pdbx_seq_one_letter_code
_entity_poly.pdbx_strand_id
1 'polypeptide(L)' 'AQLAKLSCPTSVHRPVMTTPNNNPLHGVTLEQILIALVEHYEWSGLAERIDIRCFKSDPSIKSSLTFLRKT' A
#
# COMPACT_ATOMS: atom_id res chain seq x y z
N ALA A 1 48.30 -15.65 -29.06
CA ALA A 1 48.58 -15.78 -27.62
C ALA A 1 48.93 -14.41 -27.06
N GLN A 2 48.02 -13.82 -26.28
CA GLN A 2 48.22 -12.62 -25.44
C GLN A 2 47.03 -12.63 -24.45
N LEU A 3 47.15 -13.37 -23.35
CA LEU A 3 47.39 -12.83 -22.00
C LEU A 3 46.37 -11.77 -21.55
N ALA A 4 45.43 -12.27 -20.75
CA ALA A 4 44.84 -11.65 -19.56
C ALA A 4 44.50 -10.15 -19.59
N LYS A 5 43.21 -9.84 -19.71
CA LYS A 5 42.58 -8.79 -18.92
C LYS A 5 41.36 -9.37 -18.21
N LEU A 6 41.62 -9.89 -17.02
CA LEU A 6 40.65 -9.95 -15.94
C LEU A 6 40.15 -8.51 -15.71
N SER A 7 38.90 -8.23 -16.06
CA SER A 7 38.20 -7.06 -15.53
C SER A 7 36.72 -7.41 -15.50
N CYS A 8 36.32 -8.06 -14.41
CA CYS A 8 34.93 -8.09 -14.01
C CYS A 8 34.47 -6.63 -13.89
N PRO A 9 33.44 -6.17 -14.61
CA PRO A 9 32.79 -4.92 -14.23
C PRO A 9 32.12 -5.21 -12.89
N THR A 10 32.81 -4.84 -11.82
CA THR A 10 32.22 -4.63 -10.50
C THR A 10 31.17 -3.55 -10.71
N SER A 11 29.95 -3.99 -10.99
CA SER A 11 28.77 -3.14 -10.95
C SER A 11 28.62 -2.73 -9.49
N VAL A 12 29.18 -1.57 -9.18
CA VAL A 12 28.95 -0.83 -7.94
C VAL A 12 27.45 -0.53 -7.91
N HIS A 13 26.65 -1.46 -7.41
CA HIS A 13 25.33 -1.13 -6.91
C HIS A 13 25.56 -0.33 -5.64
N ARG A 14 25.75 0.98 -5.84
CA ARG A 14 25.78 1.98 -4.78
C ARG A 14 24.47 1.84 -4.00
N PRO A 15 24.49 1.41 -2.73
CA PRO A 15 23.28 1.51 -1.92
C PRO A 15 22.95 3.00 -1.82
N VAL A 16 21.79 3.36 -2.35
CA VAL A 16 21.22 4.68 -2.14
C VAL A 16 21.07 4.86 -0.64
N MET A 17 21.79 5.82 -0.06
CA MET A 17 21.49 6.30 1.29
C MET A 17 20.19 7.12 1.20
N THR A 18 19.05 6.43 1.22
CA THR A 18 17.80 7.05 1.65
C THR A 18 17.90 7.16 3.17
N THR A 19 18.05 8.38 3.66
CA THR A 19 17.77 8.73 5.05
C THR A 19 16.46 8.03 5.48
N PRO A 20 16.43 7.32 6.62
CA PRO A 20 15.18 6.82 7.14
C PRO A 20 14.37 8.04 7.55
N ASN A 21 13.50 8.49 6.64
CA ASN A 21 12.55 9.55 6.88
C ASN A 21 11.51 8.95 7.85
N ASN A 22 11.89 8.90 9.13
CA ASN A 22 11.07 8.52 10.28
C ASN A 22 10.00 9.59 10.49
N ASN A 23 9.13 9.79 9.49
CA ASN A 23 7.86 10.45 9.71
C ASN A 23 6.91 9.37 10.20
N PRO A 24 6.54 9.35 11.49
CA PRO A 24 5.69 8.30 12.06
C PRO A 24 4.27 8.23 11.45
N LEU A 25 3.95 9.17 10.56
CA LEU A 25 2.64 9.31 9.89
C LEU A 25 2.73 9.15 8.37
N HIS A 26 3.92 8.93 7.81
CA HIS A 26 4.06 8.77 6.36
C HIS A 26 3.80 7.32 5.94
N GLY A 27 2.52 7.00 5.74
CA GLY A 27 2.12 5.65 5.33
C GLY A 27 0.69 5.26 5.69
N VAL A 28 -0.14 6.19 6.20
CA VAL A 28 -1.56 5.89 6.44
C VAL A 28 -2.23 5.66 5.09
N THR A 29 -2.37 4.40 4.71
CA THR A 29 -3.01 4.03 3.46
C THR A 29 -4.52 4.16 3.61
N LEU A 30 -5.21 4.36 2.48
CA LEU A 30 -6.67 4.23 2.44
C LEU A 30 -7.15 2.91 3.07
N GLU A 31 -6.33 1.86 3.01
CA GLU A 31 -6.60 0.59 3.68
C GLU A 31 -6.64 0.73 5.19
N GLN A 32 -5.64 1.37 5.81
CA GLN A 32 -5.60 1.58 7.25
C GLN A 32 -6.78 2.42 7.74
N ILE A 33 -7.14 3.46 6.99
CA ILE A 33 -8.31 4.30 7.31
C ILE A 33 -9.59 3.47 7.22
N LEU A 34 -9.75 2.68 6.16
CA LEU A 34 -10.92 1.82 5.98
C LEU A 34 -11.01 0.75 7.08
N ILE A 35 -9.90 0.12 7.45
CA ILE A 35 -9.84 -0.86 8.54
C ILE A 35 -10.29 -0.22 9.85
N ALA A 36 -9.75 0.95 10.21
CA ALA A 36 -10.15 1.65 11.43
C ALA A 36 -11.65 2.02 11.41
N LEU A 37 -12.18 2.46 10.27
CA LEU A 37 -13.60 2.76 10.15
C LEU A 37 -14.47 1.52 10.32
N VAL A 38 -14.07 0.40 9.71
CA VAL A 38 -14.79 -0.88 9.83
C VAL A 38 -14.70 -1.44 11.24
N GLU A 39 -13.56 -1.30 11.91
CA GLU A 39 -13.38 -1.73 13.30
C GLU A 39 -14.26 -0.93 14.27
N HIS A 40 -14.46 0.36 14.01
CA HIS A 40 -15.29 1.22 14.86
C HIS A 40 -16.79 1.16 14.57
N TYR A 41 -17.20 0.98 13.31
CA TYR A 41 -18.60 1.10 12.89
C TYR A 41 -19.21 -0.17 12.32
N GLU A 42 -18.38 -1.19 12.06
CA GLU A 42 -18.74 -2.41 11.34
C GLU A 42 -19.32 -2.14 9.94
N TRP A 43 -19.37 -3.17 9.11
CA TRP A 43 -19.86 -3.01 7.74
C TRP A 43 -21.32 -2.55 7.69
N SER A 44 -22.15 -2.97 8.64
CA SER A 44 -23.55 -2.55 8.74
C SER A 44 -23.66 -1.04 9.01
N GLY A 45 -22.90 -0.50 9.97
CA GLY A 45 -22.94 0.94 10.28
C GLY A 45 -22.36 1.81 9.17
N LEU A 46 -21.34 1.32 8.45
CA LEU A 46 -20.87 1.97 7.22
C LEU A 46 -21.92 1.92 6.11
N ALA A 47 -22.59 0.80 5.90
CA ALA A 47 -23.61 0.62 4.87
C ALA A 47 -24.89 1.44 5.11
N GLU A 48 -25.20 1.76 6.37
CA GLU A 48 -26.30 2.67 6.74
C GLU A 48 -25.97 4.13 6.44
N ARG A 49 -24.69 4.53 6.61
CA ARG A 49 -24.24 5.90 6.35
C ARG A 49 -23.86 6.14 4.89
N ILE A 50 -23.36 5.10 4.23
CA ILE A 50 -22.86 5.12 2.87
C ILE A 50 -23.55 3.98 2.13
N ASP A 51 -24.53 4.33 1.29
CA ASP A 51 -25.28 3.36 0.48
C ASP A 51 -24.41 2.83 -0.68
N ILE A 52 -23.39 2.04 -0.32
CA ILE A 52 -22.53 1.33 -1.27
C ILE A 52 -22.87 -0.14 -1.17
N ARG A 53 -23.27 -0.72 -2.31
CA ARG A 53 -23.55 -2.16 -2.44
C ARG A 53 -22.38 -3.04 -1.99
N CYS A 54 -21.14 -2.57 -2.18
CA CYS A 54 -19.95 -3.26 -1.72
C CYS A 54 -19.94 -3.48 -0.21
N PHE A 55 -20.44 -2.54 0.61
CA PHE A 55 -20.48 -2.71 2.07
C PHE A 55 -21.62 -3.62 2.54
N LYS A 56 -22.66 -3.80 1.71
CA LYS A 56 -23.85 -4.62 2.02
C LYS A 56 -23.74 -6.06 1.55
N SER A 57 -23.22 -6.30 0.35
CA SER A 57 -23.23 -7.63 -0.30
C SER A 57 -21.88 -8.34 -0.25
N ASP A 58 -20.77 -7.63 -0.40
CA ASP A 58 -19.41 -8.19 -0.41
C ASP A 58 -18.47 -7.30 0.41
N PRO A 59 -18.68 -7.21 1.75
CA PRO A 59 -17.90 -6.36 2.63
C PRO A 59 -16.44 -6.84 2.68
N SER A 60 -15.62 -6.27 1.79
CA SER A 60 -14.20 -6.60 1.68
C SER A 60 -13.38 -5.33 1.53
N ILE A 61 -12.31 -5.26 2.32
CA ILE A 61 -11.35 -4.16 2.31
C ILE A 61 -10.79 -3.94 0.90
N LYS A 62 -10.40 -4.99 0.17
CA LYS A 62 -9.84 -4.88 -1.19
C LYS A 62 -10.85 -4.37 -2.23
N SER A 63 -12.09 -4.85 -2.18
CA SER A 63 -13.15 -4.42 -3.10
C SER A 63 -13.51 -2.95 -2.87
N SER A 64 -13.63 -2.57 -1.59
CA SER A 64 -13.88 -1.20 -1.16
C SER A 64 -12.77 -0.24 -1.58
N LEU A 65 -11.50 -0.64 -1.41
CA LEU A 65 -10.36 0.16 -1.87
C LEU A 65 -10.30 0.27 -3.39
N THR A 66 -10.66 -0.80 -4.11
CA THR A 66 -10.73 -0.77 -5.57
C THR A 66 -11.82 0.20 -6.03
N PHE A 67 -12.96 0.25 -5.33
CA PHE A 67 -14.01 1.23 -5.58
C PHE A 67 -13.52 2.66 -5.29
N LEU A 68 -12.97 2.92 -4.10
CA LEU A 68 -12.47 4.23 -3.66
C LEU A 68 -11.29 4.76 -4.49
N ARG A 69 -10.53 3.89 -5.16
CA ARG A 69 -9.42 4.26 -6.05
C ARG A 69 -9.84 4.46 -7.51
N LYS A 70 -11.02 3.97 -7.90
CA LYS A 70 -11.52 4.04 -9.29
C LYS A 70 -12.43 5.24 -9.54
N THR A 71 -12.93 5.86 -8.48
CA THR A 71 -13.56 7.19 -8.50
C THR A 71 -12.50 8.27 -8.56
#